data_AF-A0A383VKF9-F1
#
_entry.id   AF-A0A383VKF9-F1
#
_cell.length_a   1.000
_cell.length_b   1.000
_cell.length_c   1.000
_cell.angle_alpha   90.00
_cell.angle_beta   90.00
_cell.angle_gamma   90.00
#
_symmetry.space_group_name_H-M   'P 1'
#
loop_
_entity.id
_entity.type
_entity.pdbx_description
1 polymer ?
#
loop_
_entity_poly.entity_id
_entity_poly.type
_entity_poly.pdbx_seq_one_letter_code
_entity_poly.pdbx_strand_id
1 'polypeptide(L)'
;MEALPDHDDYDPIVIKRKLLHHLKRVDDIQGSMKNWFVNAQHWEDIKRDNFKKLFAYAVWYKTMDQMAAGGLEGELEDLVCQLECHAGRKVPAGYNADLRFMSHLWDPLRHVYRPLLFYVVMELLAGLCHVVLAAAGFQLQQLGGIGYYTLRMGQQQLQVLSKPLASQQQQQQRQRQRRSQQGGSAAAAADPSGGSDGLQQQQQHHRSQQCDSSTAAVAAGSSKAAPVQQQQQDDADDGSLPILFLHGVGAGLLPYLSLVFHLASLGRPMILPESKHVSMRLVKWLPTVDDMADGTAAILAAHGVDRALVVAHSYGTMVAARMVLKYESLVHSLCLMDPVCFAMFMPHLIRNFMYAWHVSGCLLIDVIMALVSSELHCASTFSRKFFWTSINLWDEHVPARTLVVLSGRDILSPTNDMHTWLREHTPAQVLYKPGMAHAGILVNTAWQATVIEAFLQVIKRPGGSKAAAAAVAAAEAPGGSAEDVSAAAAVQQQQQSEGGRCGGKGAADAGAAAAAQQQQQQDHGIISDSAVDESSSSRAEQARHGRSSAASSAAAEASSTDASSSSFDTDDSAWEAMDHPDSLGSCSGRLA
;
A
#
# COMPACT_ATOMS: atom_id res chain seq x y z
N MET A 1 20.98 10.60 -3.69
CA MET A 1 19.95 9.76 -3.04
C MET A 1 18.87 10.73 -2.62
N GLU A 2 17.65 10.63 -3.15
CA GLU A 2 16.53 11.37 -2.55
C GLU A 2 16.37 10.85 -1.12
N ALA A 3 16.27 11.76 -0.16
CA ALA A 3 15.85 11.41 1.19
C ALA A 3 14.37 10.96 1.15
N LEU A 4 13.89 10.41 2.25
CA LEU A 4 12.46 10.49 2.54
C LEU A 4 12.03 11.97 2.41
N PRO A 5 10.88 12.27 1.79
CA PRO A 5 10.26 13.58 1.98
C PRO A 5 10.07 13.81 3.48
N ASP A 6 10.24 15.05 3.96
CA ASP A 6 9.99 15.40 5.36
C ASP A 6 8.50 15.17 5.69
N HIS A 7 8.22 13.98 6.22
CA HIS A 7 6.91 13.51 6.62
C HIS A 7 6.85 13.53 8.15
N ASP A 8 6.15 14.52 8.71
CA ASP A 8 5.89 14.66 10.16
C ASP A 8 5.35 13.38 10.84
N ASP A 9 4.75 12.46 10.06
CA ASP A 9 4.12 11.22 10.52
C ASP A 9 5.04 9.97 10.50
N TYR A 10 6.29 10.05 10.00
CA TYR A 10 7.16 8.87 9.84
C TYR A 10 8.08 8.61 11.05
N ASP A 11 7.69 7.64 11.89
CA ASP A 11 8.51 7.09 12.97
C ASP A 11 8.87 5.61 12.67
N PRO A 12 10.15 5.26 12.43
CA PRO A 12 10.56 3.90 12.12
C PRO A 12 10.43 2.92 13.29
N ILE A 13 10.41 3.38 14.55
CA ILE A 13 10.17 2.55 15.74
C ILE A 13 8.68 2.18 15.84
N VAL A 14 7.78 3.11 15.46
CA VAL A 14 6.36 2.79 15.28
C VAL A 14 6.16 1.82 14.11
N ILE A 15 6.81 2.04 12.96
CA ILE A 15 6.75 1.11 11.82
C ILE A 15 7.26 -0.28 12.21
N LYS A 16 8.41 -0.39 12.89
CA LYS A 16 8.94 -1.65 13.42
C LYS A 16 7.90 -2.38 14.28
N ARG A 17 7.25 -1.66 15.20
CA ARG A 17 6.23 -2.22 16.10
C ARG A 17 5.00 -2.71 15.33
N LYS A 18 4.50 -1.93 14.36
CA LYS A 18 3.36 -2.33 13.52
C LYS A 18 3.70 -3.53 12.62
N LEU A 19 4.88 -3.54 12.00
CA LEU A 19 5.41 -4.66 11.23
C LEU A 19 5.42 -5.95 12.05
N LEU A 20 6.09 -5.93 13.21
CA LEU A 20 6.19 -7.10 14.10
C LEU A 20 4.84 -7.55 14.65
N HIS A 21 3.88 -6.64 14.85
CA HIS A 21 2.51 -6.99 15.22
C HIS A 21 1.76 -7.71 14.10
N HIS A 22 1.90 -7.28 12.85
CA HIS A 22 1.19 -7.89 11.71
C HIS A 22 1.86 -9.17 11.21
N LEU A 23 3.18 -9.30 11.32
CA LEU A 23 3.91 -10.53 10.99
C LEU A 23 3.46 -11.74 11.84
N LYS A 24 2.92 -11.52 13.05
CA LYS A 24 2.31 -12.58 13.89
C LYS A 24 1.13 -13.29 13.23
N ARG A 25 0.50 -12.67 12.21
CA ARG A 25 -0.69 -13.20 11.53
C ARG A 25 -0.37 -13.87 10.18
N VAL A 26 0.91 -13.94 9.80
CA VAL A 26 1.35 -14.58 8.56
C VAL A 26 1.64 -16.04 8.85
N ASP A 27 0.92 -16.96 8.23
CA ASP A 27 1.09 -18.41 8.49
C ASP A 27 2.47 -18.90 8.02
N ASP A 28 2.88 -18.56 6.80
CA ASP A 28 4.21 -18.87 6.25
C ASP A 28 5.13 -17.65 6.28
N ILE A 29 5.62 -17.29 7.48
CA ILE A 29 6.65 -16.25 7.64
C ILE A 29 7.92 -16.63 6.87
N GLN A 30 8.32 -17.91 6.88
CA GLN A 30 9.60 -18.34 6.32
C GLN A 30 9.63 -18.19 4.79
N GLY A 31 8.62 -18.70 4.08
CA GLY A 31 8.49 -18.54 2.63
C GLY A 31 8.17 -17.10 2.21
N SER A 32 7.34 -16.38 2.97
CA SER A 32 7.07 -14.94 2.73
C SER A 32 8.34 -14.10 2.85
N MET A 33 9.15 -14.32 3.88
CA MET A 33 10.43 -13.64 4.04
C MET A 33 11.48 -14.09 3.02
N LYS A 34 11.49 -15.39 2.66
CA LYS A 34 12.36 -15.89 1.58
C LYS A 34 12.08 -15.20 0.26
N ASN A 35 10.80 -14.97 -0.06
CA ASN A 35 10.36 -14.30 -1.28
C ASN A 35 10.76 -12.81 -1.38
N TRP A 36 11.34 -12.21 -0.34
CA TRP A 36 12.02 -10.90 -0.44
C TRP A 36 13.41 -10.98 -1.10
N PHE A 37 14.01 -12.16 -1.24
CA PHE A 37 15.34 -12.38 -1.81
C PHE A 37 15.25 -13.06 -3.19
N VAL A 38 15.80 -12.41 -4.22
CA VAL A 38 15.56 -12.75 -5.63
C VAL A 38 16.05 -14.16 -6.01
N ASN A 39 17.13 -14.62 -5.38
CA ASN A 39 17.81 -15.88 -5.70
C ASN A 39 17.60 -16.99 -4.66
N ALA A 40 16.92 -16.73 -3.53
CA ALA A 40 16.87 -17.67 -2.40
C ALA A 40 15.97 -18.87 -2.67
N GLN A 41 16.54 -20.09 -2.61
CA GLN A 41 15.80 -21.33 -2.81
C GLN A 41 15.21 -21.83 -1.49
N HIS A 42 15.96 -21.69 -0.41
CA HIS A 42 15.63 -22.15 0.95
C HIS A 42 15.73 -21.00 1.96
N TRP A 43 15.20 -21.20 3.17
CA TRP A 43 15.30 -20.23 4.27
C TRP A 43 16.74 -20.10 4.76
N GLU A 44 17.42 -21.24 4.79
CA GLU A 44 18.77 -21.48 5.27
C GLU A 44 19.84 -20.78 4.42
N ASP A 45 19.52 -20.40 3.18
CA ASP A 45 20.39 -19.62 2.29
C ASP A 45 20.61 -18.21 2.85
N ILE A 46 19.58 -17.64 3.50
CA ILE A 46 19.52 -16.27 3.97
C ILE A 46 20.15 -16.20 5.37
N LYS A 47 21.14 -15.33 5.52
CA LYS A 47 21.89 -15.17 6.78
C LYS A 47 21.45 -13.94 7.55
N ARG A 48 21.84 -13.86 8.82
CA ARG A 48 21.39 -12.82 9.76
C ARG A 48 21.62 -11.41 9.23
N ASP A 49 22.77 -11.17 8.59
CA ASP A 49 23.12 -9.84 8.06
C ASP A 49 22.43 -9.53 6.72
N ASN A 50 21.93 -10.54 5.99
CA ASN A 50 21.04 -10.31 4.84
C ASN A 50 19.69 -9.74 5.31
N PHE A 51 19.14 -10.26 6.41
CA PHE A 51 17.93 -9.72 7.03
C PHE A 51 18.14 -8.32 7.61
N LYS A 52 19.27 -8.05 8.30
CA LYS A 52 19.59 -6.68 8.77
C LYS A 52 19.57 -5.67 7.63
N LYS A 53 20.18 -5.98 6.48
CA LYS A 53 20.16 -5.10 5.29
C LYS A 53 18.75 -4.90 4.74
N LEU A 54 17.93 -5.95 4.67
CA LEU A 54 16.52 -5.85 4.25
C LEU A 54 15.72 -4.95 5.20
N PHE A 55 15.91 -5.06 6.52
CA PHE A 55 15.17 -4.23 7.49
C PHE A 55 15.70 -2.79 7.59
N ALA A 56 17.02 -2.58 7.50
CA ALA A 56 17.61 -1.24 7.39
C ALA A 56 17.06 -0.48 6.18
N TYR A 57 16.91 -1.17 5.04
CA TYR A 57 16.19 -0.67 3.87
C TYR A 57 14.69 -0.46 4.13
N ALA A 58 13.96 -1.50 4.50
CA ALA A 58 12.50 -1.49 4.46
C ALA A 58 11.86 -0.68 5.59
N VAL A 59 12.50 -0.56 6.76
CA VAL A 59 11.93 0.11 7.94
C VAL A 59 12.55 1.47 8.19
N TRP A 60 13.87 1.65 7.95
CA TRP A 60 14.60 2.91 8.17
C TRP A 60 15.05 3.65 6.89
N TYR A 61 14.97 3.02 5.71
CA TYR A 61 15.51 3.52 4.45
C TYR A 61 16.99 3.94 4.50
N LYS A 62 17.80 3.23 5.30
CA LYS A 62 19.22 3.52 5.57
C LYS A 62 20.16 2.38 5.18
N THR A 63 21.39 2.70 4.78
CA THR A 63 22.48 1.72 4.67
C THR A 63 22.91 1.21 6.04
N MET A 64 23.65 0.10 6.11
CA MET A 64 24.19 -0.40 7.38
C MET A 64 25.10 0.63 8.06
N ASP A 65 25.92 1.35 7.29
CA ASP A 65 26.84 2.37 7.81
C ASP A 65 26.06 3.56 8.42
N GLN A 66 24.94 3.94 7.81
CA GLN A 66 24.02 4.96 8.34
C GLN A 66 23.22 4.49 9.57
N MET A 67 23.06 3.18 9.76
CA MET A 67 22.48 2.59 10.97
C MET A 67 23.52 2.53 12.10
N ALA A 68 24.76 2.12 11.80
CA ALA A 68 25.88 2.10 12.73
C ALA A 68 26.23 3.52 13.23
N ALA A 69 26.39 4.49 12.31
CA ALA A 69 26.62 5.90 12.66
C ALA A 69 25.45 6.54 13.43
N GLY A 70 24.25 5.96 13.38
CA GLY A 70 23.09 6.37 14.18
C GLY A 70 22.89 5.58 15.48
N GLY A 71 23.74 4.60 15.80
CA GLY A 71 23.58 3.72 16.96
C GLY A 71 22.41 2.73 16.88
N LEU A 72 21.83 2.52 15.69
CA LEU A 72 20.58 1.77 15.48
C LEU A 72 20.79 0.26 15.22
N GLU A 73 22.00 -0.27 15.44
CA GLU A 73 22.29 -1.70 15.18
C GLU A 73 21.53 -2.63 16.14
N GLY A 74 21.34 -2.21 17.40
CA GLY A 74 20.53 -2.93 18.38
C GLY A 74 19.05 -3.03 17.96
N GLU A 75 18.52 -2.00 17.29
CA GLU A 75 17.14 -2.02 16.77
C GLU A 75 16.97 -3.06 15.64
N LEU A 76 17.99 -3.25 14.80
CA LEU A 76 18.03 -4.29 13.78
C LEU A 76 18.20 -5.69 14.39
N GLU A 77 19.08 -5.85 15.38
CA GLU A 77 19.28 -7.13 16.06
C GLU A 77 18.03 -7.61 16.80
N ASP A 78 17.32 -6.72 17.50
CA ASP A 78 16.02 -7.03 18.11
C ASP A 78 14.96 -7.37 17.06
N LEU A 79 14.86 -6.62 15.95
CA LEU A 79 13.87 -6.90 14.90
C LEU A 79 14.12 -8.29 14.28
N VAL A 80 15.38 -8.65 13.99
CA VAL A 80 15.73 -10.00 13.51
C VAL A 80 15.53 -11.06 14.60
N CYS A 81 15.82 -10.78 15.87
CA CYS A 81 15.55 -11.73 16.97
C CYS A 81 14.05 -12.01 17.14
N GLN A 82 13.21 -10.97 17.05
CA GLN A 82 11.76 -11.13 17.07
C GLN A 82 11.26 -11.86 15.82
N LEU A 83 11.85 -11.63 14.63
CA LEU A 83 11.52 -12.43 13.44
C LEU A 83 11.78 -13.93 13.68
N GLU A 84 12.92 -14.29 14.26
CA GLU A 84 13.24 -15.69 14.58
C GLU A 84 12.25 -16.33 15.56
N CYS A 85 11.80 -15.57 16.56
CA CYS A 85 10.81 -16.02 17.53
C CYS A 85 9.45 -16.30 16.86
N HIS A 86 8.99 -15.44 15.94
CA HIS A 86 7.73 -15.64 15.23
C HIS A 86 7.83 -16.74 14.15
N ALA A 87 8.95 -16.81 13.43
CA ALA A 87 9.21 -17.85 12.43
C ALA A 87 9.45 -19.25 13.03
N GLY A 88 9.50 -19.37 14.36
CA GLY A 88 9.82 -20.61 15.09
C GLY A 88 11.22 -21.15 14.83
N ARG A 89 12.12 -20.36 14.22
CA ARG A 89 13.36 -20.84 13.62
C ARG A 89 14.45 -19.77 13.62
N LYS A 90 15.66 -20.17 14.05
CA LYS A 90 16.85 -19.30 13.98
C LYS A 90 17.32 -19.08 12.55
N VAL A 91 17.84 -17.88 12.29
CA VAL A 91 18.50 -17.50 11.05
C VAL A 91 19.99 -17.81 11.18
N PRO A 92 20.63 -18.50 10.21
CA PRO A 92 22.07 -18.76 10.26
C PRO A 92 22.91 -17.48 10.32
N ALA A 93 24.00 -17.50 11.09
CA ALA A 93 24.87 -16.33 11.28
C ALA A 93 25.63 -15.90 10.00
N GLY A 94 26.10 -14.65 9.98
CA GLY A 94 26.91 -14.06 8.92
C GLY A 94 26.11 -13.48 7.76
N TYR A 95 26.72 -13.50 6.57
CA TYR A 95 26.23 -12.87 5.35
C TYR A 95 26.43 -13.78 4.13
N ASN A 96 25.41 -13.90 3.27
CA ASN A 96 25.49 -14.54 1.96
C ASN A 96 25.57 -13.46 0.86
N ALA A 97 26.61 -13.50 0.04
CA ALA A 97 26.86 -12.49 -1.01
C ALA A 97 26.03 -12.72 -2.28
N ASP A 98 25.60 -13.94 -2.56
CA ASP A 98 24.84 -14.30 -3.78
C ASP A 98 23.36 -13.91 -3.70
N LEU A 99 22.90 -13.49 -2.51
CA LEU A 99 21.53 -13.08 -2.23
C LEU A 99 21.36 -11.56 -2.20
N ARG A 100 20.66 -11.04 -3.21
CA ARG A 100 20.13 -9.67 -3.23
C ARG A 100 18.64 -9.67 -2.86
N PHE A 101 18.23 -8.80 -1.94
CA PHE A 101 16.82 -8.53 -1.65
C PHE A 101 16.20 -7.55 -2.65
N MET A 102 14.88 -7.40 -2.67
CA MET A 102 14.18 -6.49 -3.58
C MET A 102 14.28 -5.02 -3.12
N SER A 103 15.41 -4.38 -3.43
CA SER A 103 15.74 -2.99 -3.12
C SER A 103 15.17 -1.99 -4.14
N HIS A 104 13.84 -1.98 -4.37
CA HIS A 104 13.19 -1.22 -5.46
C HIS A 104 13.54 0.28 -5.52
N LEU A 105 13.75 0.96 -4.39
CA LEU A 105 14.14 2.38 -4.31
C LEU A 105 15.61 2.63 -4.69
N TRP A 106 16.47 1.62 -4.56
CA TRP A 106 17.93 1.75 -4.75
C TRP A 106 18.44 1.01 -6.00
N ASP A 107 17.71 0.02 -6.50
CA ASP A 107 18.02 -0.68 -7.75
C ASP A 107 18.10 0.30 -8.93
N PRO A 108 18.95 0.07 -9.94
CA PRO A 108 18.91 0.78 -11.21
C PRO A 108 17.51 0.72 -11.83
N LEU A 109 17.06 1.84 -12.40
CA LEU A 109 15.71 1.96 -12.96
C LEU A 109 15.52 0.95 -14.11
N ARG A 110 14.53 0.06 -13.97
CA ARG A 110 14.21 -0.98 -14.96
C ARG A 110 13.08 -0.55 -15.89
N HIS A 111 13.35 0.44 -16.73
CA HIS A 111 12.42 0.89 -17.77
C HIS A 111 12.89 0.45 -19.16
N VAL A 112 11.96 0.44 -20.12
CA VAL A 112 12.23 0.22 -21.54
C VAL A 112 11.59 1.38 -22.30
N TYR A 113 12.40 2.19 -22.97
CA TYR A 113 11.90 3.33 -23.74
C TYR A 113 10.85 2.91 -24.77
N ARG A 114 9.73 3.64 -24.81
CA ARG A 114 8.68 3.47 -25.81
C ARG A 114 8.93 4.44 -26.98
N PRO A 115 8.67 4.06 -28.25
CA PRO A 115 8.72 5.01 -29.37
C PRO A 115 7.64 6.09 -29.19
N LEU A 116 7.86 7.30 -29.73
CA LEU A 116 6.93 8.43 -29.54
C LEU A 116 5.48 8.09 -29.94
N LEU A 117 5.31 7.26 -30.98
CA LEU A 117 4.01 6.75 -31.44
C LEU A 117 3.19 6.05 -30.33
N PHE A 118 3.84 5.37 -29.38
CA PHE A 118 3.14 4.74 -28.25
C PHE A 118 2.44 5.80 -27.38
N TYR A 119 3.12 6.89 -27.04
CA TYR A 119 2.53 7.97 -26.25
C TYR A 119 1.45 8.73 -27.04
N VAL A 120 1.61 8.88 -28.36
CA VAL A 120 0.54 9.40 -29.25
C VAL A 120 -0.70 8.51 -29.18
N VAL A 121 -0.56 7.18 -29.21
CA VAL A 121 -1.69 6.25 -29.02
C VAL A 121 -2.30 6.40 -27.63
N MET A 122 -1.50 6.56 -26.56
CA MET A 122 -2.04 6.78 -25.20
C MET A 122 -2.81 8.10 -25.06
N GLU A 123 -2.37 9.18 -25.73
CA GLU A 123 -3.15 10.44 -25.79
C GLU A 123 -4.41 10.31 -26.65
N LEU A 124 -4.39 9.54 -27.75
CA LEU A 124 -5.59 9.25 -28.54
C LEU A 124 -6.63 8.43 -27.74
N LEU A 125 -6.18 7.44 -26.95
CA LEU A 125 -7.04 6.67 -26.04
C LEU A 125 -7.62 7.55 -24.92
N ALA A 126 -6.84 8.50 -24.40
CA ALA A 126 -7.33 9.51 -23.45
C ALA A 126 -8.34 10.47 -24.11
N GLY A 127 -8.12 10.87 -25.37
CA GLY A 127 -9.06 11.67 -26.16
C GLY A 127 -10.39 10.95 -26.42
N LEU A 128 -10.34 9.65 -26.74
CA LEU A 128 -11.54 8.82 -26.86
C LEU A 128 -12.30 8.72 -25.52
N CYS A 129 -11.58 8.51 -24.42
CA CYS A 129 -12.18 8.53 -23.08
C CYS A 129 -12.82 9.89 -22.76
N HIS A 130 -12.15 11.00 -23.10
CA HIS A 130 -12.67 12.35 -22.95
C HIS A 130 -13.98 12.56 -23.71
N VAL A 131 -14.05 12.17 -24.99
CA VAL A 131 -15.27 12.29 -25.81
C VAL A 131 -16.43 11.50 -25.21
N VAL A 132 -16.17 10.27 -24.75
CA VAL A 132 -17.20 9.41 -24.14
C VAL A 132 -17.69 9.97 -22.79
N LEU A 133 -16.80 10.52 -21.97
CA LEU A 133 -17.17 11.20 -20.72
C LEU A 133 -17.91 12.51 -20.97
N ALA A 134 -17.47 13.33 -21.93
CA ALA A 134 -18.14 14.58 -22.31
C ALA A 134 -19.55 14.35 -22.86
N ALA A 135 -19.75 13.31 -23.68
CA ALA A 135 -21.07 12.90 -24.16
C ALA A 135 -22.00 12.43 -23.03
N ALA A 136 -21.44 11.89 -21.93
CA ALA A 136 -22.16 11.54 -20.70
C ALA A 136 -22.33 12.73 -19.72
N GLY A 137 -21.97 13.96 -20.12
CA GLY A 137 -22.16 15.17 -19.31
C GLY A 137 -21.05 15.46 -18.29
N PHE A 138 -19.93 14.74 -18.32
CA PHE A 138 -18.76 15.08 -17.49
C PHE A 138 -18.01 16.28 -18.09
N GLN A 139 -17.55 17.19 -17.23
CA GLN A 139 -16.73 18.33 -17.62
C GLN A 139 -15.28 18.10 -17.19
N LEU A 140 -14.32 18.30 -18.10
CA LEU A 140 -12.89 18.26 -17.79
C LEU A 140 -12.45 19.61 -17.19
N GLN A 141 -11.71 19.55 -16.09
CA GLN A 141 -11.13 20.68 -15.37
C GLN A 141 -9.65 20.37 -15.03
N GLN A 142 -8.90 21.36 -14.53
CA GLN A 142 -7.52 21.17 -14.09
C GLN A 142 -7.19 22.06 -12.88
N LEU A 143 -6.51 21.50 -11.88
CA LEU A 143 -6.03 22.22 -10.69
C LEU A 143 -4.69 21.62 -10.23
N GLY A 144 -3.71 22.45 -9.86
CA GLY A 144 -2.40 21.97 -9.41
C GLY A 144 -1.64 21.11 -10.43
N GLY A 145 -1.95 21.23 -11.73
CA GLY A 145 -1.45 20.37 -12.80
C GLY A 145 -2.24 19.06 -13.01
N ILE A 146 -3.01 18.61 -12.02
CA ILE A 146 -3.88 17.43 -12.12
C ILE A 146 -5.12 17.78 -12.94
N GLY A 147 -5.34 17.06 -14.04
CA GLY A 147 -6.62 17.08 -14.77
C GLY A 147 -7.65 16.22 -14.04
N TYR A 148 -8.91 16.61 -14.02
CA TYR A 148 -9.98 15.84 -13.39
C TYR A 148 -11.34 16.07 -14.06
N TYR A 149 -12.20 15.07 -14.02
CA TYR A 149 -13.57 15.16 -14.52
C TYR A 149 -14.56 15.45 -13.39
N THR A 150 -15.60 16.22 -13.67
CA THR A 150 -16.72 16.47 -12.76
C THR A 150 -18.07 16.16 -13.42
N LEU A 151 -18.98 15.49 -12.71
CA LEU A 151 -20.37 15.28 -13.14
C LEU A 151 -21.32 15.77 -12.05
N ARG A 152 -22.39 16.48 -12.43
CA ARG A 152 -23.44 17.06 -11.54
C ARG A 152 -22.90 17.95 -10.38
N MET A 153 -21.63 18.34 -10.41
CA MET A 153 -21.12 19.43 -9.60
C MET A 153 -21.76 20.74 -10.07
N GLY A 154 -22.22 21.58 -9.14
CA GLY A 154 -22.76 22.89 -9.48
C GLY A 154 -21.66 23.80 -10.06
N GLN A 155 -22.02 24.75 -10.93
CA GLN A 155 -21.12 25.79 -11.41
C GLN A 155 -20.83 26.85 -10.33
N GLN A 156 -20.32 26.42 -9.17
CA GLN A 156 -19.46 27.31 -8.41
C GLN A 156 -18.21 27.52 -9.26
N GLN A 157 -17.88 28.78 -9.53
CA GLN A 157 -16.60 29.12 -10.16
C GLN A 157 -15.48 28.53 -9.31
N LEU A 158 -14.40 28.05 -9.96
CA LEU A 158 -13.13 27.78 -9.29
C LEU A 158 -12.61 29.09 -8.69
N GLN A 159 -13.10 29.44 -7.51
CA GLN A 159 -12.45 30.42 -6.66
C GLN A 159 -11.07 29.85 -6.38
N VAL A 160 -10.03 30.58 -6.79
CA VAL A 160 -8.64 30.22 -6.50
C VAL A 160 -8.41 30.49 -5.02
N LEU A 161 -8.98 29.60 -4.19
CA LEU A 161 -9.03 29.70 -2.75
C LEU A 161 -7.65 29.39 -2.18
N SER A 162 -6.84 30.44 -2.12
CA SER A 162 -5.61 30.56 -1.35
C SER A 162 -5.86 30.54 0.17
N LYS A 163 -6.77 29.67 0.63
CA LYS A 163 -6.77 29.15 2.00
C LYS A 163 -5.65 28.11 2.05
N PRO A 164 -4.49 28.38 2.69
CA PRO A 164 -3.41 27.42 2.72
C PRO A 164 -3.86 26.17 3.49
N LEU A 165 -3.77 24.99 2.88
CA LEU A 165 -4.09 23.69 3.51
C LEU A 165 -3.38 23.53 4.86
N ALA A 166 -2.15 24.06 4.97
CA ALA A 166 -1.38 24.15 6.21
C ALA A 166 -2.17 24.75 7.39
N SER A 167 -3.11 25.68 7.16
CA SER A 167 -3.92 26.26 8.24
C SER A 167 -4.93 25.26 8.84
N GLN A 168 -5.59 24.45 8.01
CA GLN A 168 -6.46 23.35 8.47
C GLN A 168 -5.64 22.20 9.05
N GLN A 169 -4.55 21.80 8.39
CA GLN A 169 -3.63 20.76 8.88
C GLN A 169 -3.09 21.12 10.27
N GLN A 170 -2.62 22.35 10.47
CA GLN A 170 -2.09 22.80 11.75
C GLN A 170 -3.19 22.97 12.82
N GLN A 171 -4.45 23.25 12.45
CA GLN A 171 -5.58 23.17 13.39
C GLN A 171 -5.89 21.71 13.78
N GLN A 172 -5.91 20.78 12.84
CA GLN A 172 -6.17 19.36 13.11
C GLN A 172 -5.02 18.70 13.89
N GLN A 173 -3.75 19.02 13.59
CA GLN A 173 -2.59 18.63 14.39
C GLN A 173 -2.72 19.12 15.84
N ARG A 174 -3.05 20.40 16.07
CA ARG A 174 -3.28 20.94 17.42
C ARG A 174 -4.45 20.26 18.15
N GLN A 175 -5.50 19.83 17.43
CA GLN A 175 -6.61 19.05 18.02
C GLN A 175 -6.21 17.61 18.35
N ARG A 176 -5.46 16.92 17.46
CA ARG A 176 -4.91 15.58 17.68
C ARG A 176 -3.94 15.57 18.88
N GLN A 177 -3.04 16.56 18.97
CA GLN A 177 -2.13 16.76 20.12
C GLN A 177 -2.86 17.03 21.44
N ARG A 178 -3.95 17.82 21.43
CA ARG A 178 -4.77 18.03 22.64
C ARG A 178 -5.48 16.75 23.08
N ARG A 179 -5.95 15.90 22.15
CA ARG A 179 -6.53 14.59 22.49
C ARG A 179 -5.51 13.62 23.08
N SER A 180 -4.28 13.56 22.55
CA SER A 180 -3.24 12.68 23.14
C SER A 180 -2.81 13.14 24.53
N GLN A 181 -2.71 14.45 24.77
CA GLN A 181 -2.42 14.98 26.11
C GLN A 181 -3.56 14.71 27.12
N GLN A 182 -4.83 14.85 26.71
CA GLN A 182 -5.97 14.57 27.59
C GLN A 182 -6.14 13.06 27.89
N GLY A 183 -5.68 12.17 27.01
CA GLY A 183 -5.66 10.73 27.28
C GLY A 183 -4.62 10.27 28.31
N GLY A 184 -3.58 11.07 28.58
CA GLY A 184 -2.47 10.68 29.48
C GLY A 184 -2.68 11.00 30.97
N SER A 185 -3.69 11.80 31.33
CA SER A 185 -3.78 12.43 32.66
C SER A 185 -4.61 11.65 33.70
N ALA A 186 -4.76 10.33 33.53
CA ALA A 186 -5.63 9.48 34.37
C ALA A 186 -4.90 8.44 35.24
N ALA A 187 -3.56 8.44 35.28
CA ALA A 187 -2.77 7.35 35.88
C ALA A 187 -1.50 7.80 36.65
N ALA A 188 -1.64 8.77 37.57
CA ALA A 188 -0.55 9.16 38.49
C ALA A 188 -1.05 9.93 39.74
N ALA A 189 -1.65 9.25 40.73
CA ALA A 189 -2.13 9.91 41.96
C ALA A 189 -2.27 9.00 43.22
N ALA A 190 -1.19 8.35 43.67
CA ALA A 190 -1.01 7.73 45.00
C ALA A 190 0.43 7.19 45.12
N ASP A 191 1.15 7.18 46.25
CA ASP A 191 1.06 7.93 47.52
C ASP A 191 2.47 7.85 48.19
N PRO A 192 3.03 8.90 48.83
CA PRO A 192 4.44 8.91 49.26
C PRO A 192 4.65 8.52 50.74
N SER A 193 5.79 7.88 51.06
CA SER A 193 6.20 7.64 52.45
C SER A 193 7.73 7.70 52.65
N GLY A 194 8.17 8.50 53.63
CA GLY A 194 9.58 8.68 54.04
C GLY A 194 10.43 9.56 53.11
N GLY A 195 11.35 10.40 53.59
CA GLY A 195 11.64 10.77 54.98
C GLY A 195 12.95 11.59 55.12
N SER A 196 13.08 12.35 56.22
CA SER A 196 14.29 13.02 56.74
C SER A 196 15.05 14.06 55.87
N ASP A 197 15.03 15.30 56.37
CA ASP A 197 16.17 16.22 56.62
C ASP A 197 17.05 16.78 55.48
N GLY A 198 17.15 18.12 55.44
CA GLY A 198 18.09 18.88 54.59
C GLY A 198 17.89 20.41 54.69
N LEU A 199 18.65 21.08 55.56
CA LEU A 199 18.59 22.54 55.75
C LEU A 199 19.38 23.30 54.66
N GLN A 200 18.82 24.38 54.08
CA GLN A 200 19.30 25.78 54.25
C GLN A 200 18.68 26.83 53.29
N GLN A 201 18.29 27.98 53.89
CA GLN A 201 18.48 29.38 53.43
C GLN A 201 18.19 29.80 51.97
N GLN A 202 17.18 30.71 51.82
CA GLN A 202 17.30 32.12 51.35
C GLN A 202 17.47 32.32 49.82
N GLN A 203 16.95 33.36 49.16
CA GLN A 203 16.42 34.66 49.63
C GLN A 203 15.04 35.02 49.05
N GLN A 204 14.38 35.97 49.71
CA GLN A 204 13.14 36.62 49.26
C GLN A 204 13.42 37.66 48.16
N HIS A 205 12.43 37.95 47.32
CA HIS A 205 12.12 39.35 47.01
C HIS A 205 10.61 39.54 46.75
N HIS A 206 10.04 40.57 47.39
CA HIS A 206 8.66 40.98 47.18
C HIS A 206 8.51 41.82 45.91
N ARG A 207 7.34 41.73 45.26
CA ARG A 207 6.61 42.94 44.89
C ARG A 207 5.10 42.72 45.01
N SER A 208 4.46 43.50 45.87
CA SER A 208 3.04 43.40 46.20
C SER A 208 2.30 44.70 45.95
N GLN A 209 1.16 44.60 45.27
CA GLN A 209 0.03 45.55 45.19
C GLN A 209 -1.21 44.62 45.10
N GLN A 210 -2.20 44.58 45.99
CA GLN A 210 -2.99 45.63 46.68
C GLN A 210 -3.58 46.65 45.69
N CYS A 211 -4.86 47.02 45.71
CA CYS A 211 -6.05 46.59 46.49
C CYS A 211 -7.29 46.99 45.62
N ASP A 212 -8.58 46.70 45.84
CA ASP A 212 -9.45 46.43 47.00
C ASP A 212 -10.67 45.58 46.53
N SER A 213 -11.39 44.84 47.38
CA SER A 213 -12.67 45.18 48.07
C SER A 213 -13.85 45.58 47.14
N SER A 214 -15.12 45.21 47.39
CA SER A 214 -15.74 44.48 48.51
C SER A 214 -17.20 44.06 48.21
N THR A 215 -17.70 42.99 48.87
CA THR A 215 -19.12 42.73 49.28
C THR A 215 -20.24 42.61 48.20
N ALA A 216 -21.32 41.83 48.35
CA ALA A 216 -21.82 40.95 49.42
C ALA A 216 -22.78 39.84 48.91
N ALA A 217 -23.08 38.89 49.81
CA ALA A 217 -24.38 38.20 50.01
C ALA A 217 -25.11 37.51 48.83
N VAL A 218 -24.93 36.18 48.78
CA VAL A 218 -25.98 35.13 48.76
C VAL A 218 -27.42 35.55 48.41
N ALA A 219 -27.95 34.96 47.33
CA ALA A 219 -29.37 34.63 47.19
C ALA A 219 -29.50 33.26 46.48
N ALA A 220 -30.31 32.35 47.02
CA ALA A 220 -30.49 31.02 46.44
C ALA A 220 -31.56 31.05 45.33
N GLY A 221 -31.17 30.72 44.09
CA GLY A 221 -32.06 30.63 42.93
C GLY A 221 -31.92 29.28 42.22
N SER A 222 -32.82 28.34 42.50
CA SER A 222 -32.81 27.04 41.83
C SER A 222 -33.33 27.17 40.39
N SER A 223 -32.40 27.11 39.44
CA SER A 223 -32.71 27.08 38.00
C SER A 223 -32.08 25.83 37.39
N LYS A 224 -32.91 24.98 36.79
CA LYS A 224 -32.46 23.77 36.10
C LYS A 224 -31.47 24.15 35.01
N ALA A 225 -30.22 23.69 35.12
CA ALA A 225 -29.30 23.70 33.99
C ALA A 225 -29.92 22.82 32.89
N ALA A 226 -30.30 23.44 31.77
CA ALA A 226 -30.68 22.68 30.59
C ALA A 226 -29.48 21.84 30.13
N PRO A 227 -29.65 20.55 29.81
CA PRO A 227 -28.54 19.75 29.31
C PRO A 227 -28.05 20.39 28.02
N VAL A 228 -26.74 20.65 27.94
CA VAL A 228 -26.11 21.08 26.68
C VAL A 228 -26.24 19.92 25.70
N GLN A 229 -27.24 20.00 24.84
CA GLN A 229 -27.34 19.16 23.66
C GLN A 229 -26.16 19.50 22.77
N GLN A 230 -25.07 18.74 22.91
CA GLN A 230 -24.09 18.60 21.85
C GLN A 230 -24.86 18.13 20.63
N GLN A 231 -25.00 19.00 19.63
CA GLN A 231 -25.70 18.67 18.41
C GLN A 231 -24.92 17.56 17.72
N GLN A 232 -25.45 16.33 17.83
CA GLN A 232 -25.14 15.25 16.93
C GLN A 232 -25.68 15.68 15.56
N GLN A 233 -24.89 16.46 14.83
CA GLN A 233 -25.20 16.80 13.44
C GLN A 233 -25.28 15.49 12.67
N ASP A 234 -26.45 15.20 12.12
CA ASP A 234 -26.80 13.88 11.61
C ASP A 234 -25.76 13.38 10.61
N ASP A 235 -25.13 12.26 10.95
CA ASP A 235 -24.10 11.62 10.11
C ASP A 235 -24.76 10.76 9.01
N ALA A 236 -25.91 11.22 8.53
CA ALA A 236 -26.72 10.57 7.50
C ALA A 236 -26.33 11.13 6.12
N ASP A 237 -25.95 10.24 5.21
CA ASP A 237 -25.81 10.57 3.81
C ASP A 237 -27.21 10.67 3.17
N ASP A 238 -27.62 11.91 2.86
CA ASP A 238 -28.91 12.26 2.26
C ASP A 238 -28.99 11.98 0.75
N GLY A 239 -27.88 11.55 0.14
CA GLY A 239 -27.73 11.38 -1.31
C GLY A 239 -26.94 12.49 -2.00
N SER A 240 -26.63 13.59 -1.31
CA SER A 240 -25.88 14.73 -1.89
C SER A 240 -24.37 14.49 -1.97
N LEU A 241 -23.81 13.62 -1.11
CA LEU A 241 -22.36 13.45 -0.99
C LEU A 241 -21.73 12.99 -2.32
N PRO A 242 -20.68 13.68 -2.81
CA PRO A 242 -20.05 13.38 -4.09
C PRO A 242 -19.23 12.09 -4.03
N ILE A 243 -19.21 11.37 -5.16
CA ILE A 243 -18.32 10.21 -5.35
C ILE A 243 -16.96 10.71 -5.86
N LEU A 244 -15.91 10.52 -5.08
CA LEU A 244 -14.53 10.69 -5.53
C LEU A 244 -14.03 9.36 -6.08
N PHE A 245 -13.75 9.28 -7.39
CA PHE A 245 -13.24 8.07 -8.02
C PHE A 245 -11.73 8.15 -8.29
N LEU A 246 -10.96 7.21 -7.74
CA LEU A 246 -9.49 7.14 -7.85
C LEU A 246 -9.08 5.89 -8.63
N HIS A 247 -8.62 6.09 -9.86
CA HIS A 247 -8.29 5.00 -10.78
C HIS A 247 -6.88 4.41 -10.53
N GLY A 248 -6.69 3.17 -10.96
CA GLY A 248 -5.41 2.45 -10.91
C GLY A 248 -4.50 2.71 -12.11
N VAL A 249 -3.37 2.01 -12.16
CA VAL A 249 -2.42 2.02 -13.30
C VAL A 249 -3.11 1.46 -14.56
N GLY A 250 -2.76 1.97 -15.75
CA GLY A 250 -3.26 1.44 -17.03
C GLY A 250 -3.50 2.52 -18.09
N ALA A 251 -4.65 2.48 -18.76
CA ALA A 251 -5.04 3.45 -19.81
C ALA A 251 -5.91 4.61 -19.28
N GLY A 252 -5.54 5.18 -18.13
CA GLY A 252 -6.32 6.22 -17.44
C GLY A 252 -7.72 5.74 -17.07
N LEU A 253 -8.74 6.58 -17.27
CA LEU A 253 -10.14 6.27 -16.98
C LEU A 253 -10.80 5.34 -18.04
N LEU A 254 -10.17 5.06 -19.19
CA LEU A 254 -10.80 4.31 -20.27
C LEU A 254 -11.27 2.89 -19.87
N PRO A 255 -10.48 2.07 -19.13
CA PRO A 255 -10.92 0.75 -18.66
C PRO A 255 -12.03 0.82 -17.59
N TYR A 256 -12.28 1.99 -17.02
CA TYR A 256 -13.20 2.19 -15.89
C TYR A 256 -14.57 2.70 -16.32
N LEU A 257 -14.81 3.01 -17.60
CA LEU A 257 -16.05 3.62 -18.09
C LEU A 257 -17.32 2.87 -17.65
N SER A 258 -17.32 1.54 -17.68
CA SER A 258 -18.44 0.72 -17.17
C SER A 258 -18.74 1.02 -15.69
N LEU A 259 -17.71 0.99 -14.84
CA LEU A 259 -17.84 1.25 -13.41
C LEU A 259 -18.20 2.71 -13.13
N VAL A 260 -17.60 3.66 -13.87
CA VAL A 260 -17.92 5.09 -13.79
C VAL A 260 -19.38 5.36 -14.14
N PHE A 261 -19.94 4.69 -15.17
CA PHE A 261 -21.35 4.84 -15.53
C PHE A 261 -22.31 4.14 -14.55
N HIS A 262 -21.92 2.99 -13.96
CA HIS A 262 -22.68 2.39 -12.86
C HIS A 262 -22.64 3.22 -11.57
N LEU A 263 -21.57 3.98 -11.31
CA LEU A 263 -21.53 4.96 -10.22
C LEU A 263 -22.33 6.23 -10.59
N ALA A 264 -22.30 6.66 -11.84
CA ALA A 264 -23.06 7.82 -12.32
C ALA A 264 -24.57 7.60 -12.35
N SER A 265 -25.06 6.36 -12.48
CA SER A 265 -26.49 6.04 -12.41
C SER A 265 -27.10 6.24 -11.01
N LEU A 266 -26.27 6.33 -9.96
CA LEU A 266 -26.67 6.65 -8.59
C LEU A 266 -27.16 8.10 -8.39
N GLY A 267 -27.20 8.92 -9.46
CA GLY A 267 -27.69 10.31 -9.42
C GLY A 267 -26.75 11.33 -8.76
N ARG A 268 -25.76 10.88 -8.00
CA ARG A 268 -24.83 11.71 -7.22
C ARG A 268 -23.94 12.62 -8.08
N PRO A 269 -23.37 13.69 -7.48
CA PRO A 269 -22.21 14.36 -8.04
C PRO A 269 -20.97 13.46 -8.03
N MET A 270 -20.02 13.70 -8.93
CA MET A 270 -18.78 12.92 -9.03
C MET A 270 -17.56 13.80 -9.35
N ILE A 271 -16.40 13.40 -8.83
CA ILE A 271 -15.08 13.98 -9.10
C ILE A 271 -14.10 12.84 -9.42
N LEU A 272 -13.34 12.93 -10.52
CA LEU A 272 -12.49 11.85 -11.02
C LEU A 272 -11.10 12.39 -11.46
N PRO A 273 -10.09 12.41 -10.57
CA PRO A 273 -8.72 12.84 -10.91
C PRO A 273 -8.01 11.90 -11.88
N GLU A 274 -7.37 12.46 -12.91
CA GLU A 274 -6.47 11.74 -13.83
C GLU A 274 -5.07 11.59 -13.24
N SER A 275 -4.69 10.37 -12.90
CA SER A 275 -3.32 10.00 -12.52
C SER A 275 -2.48 9.74 -13.78
N LYS A 276 -2.17 10.80 -14.55
CA LYS A 276 -1.55 10.69 -15.90
C LYS A 276 -0.23 9.90 -15.93
N HIS A 277 0.59 10.06 -14.90
CA HIS A 277 1.89 9.38 -14.75
C HIS A 277 1.80 7.85 -14.68
N VAL A 278 0.74 7.32 -14.06
CA VAL A 278 0.43 5.87 -14.06
C VAL A 278 -0.56 5.48 -15.16
N SER A 279 -0.88 6.43 -16.06
CA SER A 279 -1.70 6.21 -17.25
C SER A 279 -0.87 5.95 -18.52
N MET A 280 0.45 5.72 -18.37
CA MET A 280 1.42 5.62 -19.48
C MET A 280 1.42 6.84 -20.42
N ARG A 281 1.08 8.03 -19.89
CA ARG A 281 1.06 9.32 -20.61
C ARG A 281 2.26 10.16 -20.17
N LEU A 282 2.82 10.93 -21.10
CA LEU A 282 4.00 11.75 -20.84
C LEU A 282 3.67 12.90 -19.86
N VAL A 283 4.47 13.02 -18.80
CA VAL A 283 4.35 14.11 -17.82
C VAL A 283 5.68 14.84 -17.61
N LYS A 284 5.65 16.18 -17.58
CA LYS A 284 6.83 17.01 -17.31
C LYS A 284 7.34 16.87 -15.87
N TRP A 285 6.45 16.53 -14.94
CA TRP A 285 6.76 16.31 -13.53
C TRP A 285 6.03 15.07 -13.03
N LEU A 286 6.68 14.31 -12.14
CA LEU A 286 6.23 13.02 -11.67
C LEU A 286 5.74 13.12 -10.22
N PRO A 287 4.42 13.10 -9.95
CA PRO A 287 3.89 13.16 -8.59
C PRO A 287 4.22 11.90 -7.78
N THR A 288 4.38 12.07 -6.47
CA THR A 288 4.28 11.01 -5.46
C THR A 288 2.81 10.64 -5.20
N VAL A 289 2.57 9.61 -4.39
CA VAL A 289 1.21 9.29 -3.91
C VAL A 289 0.67 10.41 -3.00
N ASP A 290 1.54 11.07 -2.24
CA ASP A 290 1.20 12.23 -1.42
C ASP A 290 0.78 13.44 -2.26
N ASP A 291 1.52 13.76 -3.33
CA ASP A 291 1.16 14.84 -4.26
C ASP A 291 -0.24 14.61 -4.88
N MET A 292 -0.56 13.37 -5.24
CA MET A 292 -1.88 13.00 -5.75
C MET A 292 -2.96 13.16 -4.68
N ALA A 293 -2.70 12.82 -3.42
CA ALA A 293 -3.65 12.97 -2.33
C ALA A 293 -3.87 14.45 -1.95
N ASP A 294 -2.81 15.25 -1.92
CA ASP A 294 -2.85 16.68 -1.57
C ASP A 294 -3.53 17.49 -2.67
N GLY A 295 -3.20 17.19 -3.93
CA GLY A 295 -3.90 17.74 -5.09
C GLY A 295 -5.38 17.32 -5.14
N THR A 296 -5.71 16.08 -4.75
CA THR A 296 -7.11 15.63 -4.65
C THR A 296 -7.85 16.35 -3.52
N ALA A 297 -7.23 16.54 -2.35
CA ALA A 297 -7.81 17.34 -1.27
C ALA A 297 -8.02 18.81 -1.67
N ALA A 298 -7.09 19.39 -2.44
CA ALA A 298 -7.25 20.73 -3.02
C ALA A 298 -8.40 20.80 -4.04
N ILE A 299 -8.60 19.76 -4.87
CA ILE A 299 -9.76 19.66 -5.78
C ILE A 299 -11.06 19.62 -4.97
N LEU A 300 -11.17 18.78 -3.93
CA LEU A 300 -12.35 18.76 -3.06
C LEU A 300 -12.63 20.13 -2.44
N ALA A 301 -11.61 20.78 -1.88
CA ALA A 301 -11.73 22.11 -1.27
C ALA A 301 -12.13 23.20 -2.27
N ALA A 302 -11.62 23.16 -3.51
CA ALA A 302 -11.99 24.10 -4.58
C ALA A 302 -13.45 23.96 -5.05
N HIS A 303 -14.06 22.79 -4.84
CA HIS A 303 -15.47 22.51 -5.09
C HIS A 303 -16.37 22.67 -3.85
N GLY A 304 -15.82 23.14 -2.72
CA GLY A 304 -16.57 23.28 -1.46
C GLY A 304 -16.99 21.94 -0.84
N VAL A 305 -16.28 20.84 -1.16
CA VAL A 305 -16.60 19.49 -0.68
C VAL A 305 -15.89 19.22 0.64
N ASP A 306 -16.62 19.39 1.75
CA ASP A 306 -16.11 19.05 3.09
C ASP A 306 -15.97 17.54 3.31
N ARG A 307 -16.78 16.71 2.64
CA ARG A 307 -16.77 15.24 2.76
C ARG A 307 -17.15 14.53 1.44
N ALA A 308 -16.48 13.43 1.11
CA ALA A 308 -16.72 12.64 -0.10
C ALA A 308 -16.86 11.13 0.17
N LEU A 309 -17.51 10.43 -0.76
CA LEU A 309 -17.55 8.98 -0.85
C LEU A 309 -16.39 8.50 -1.73
N VAL A 310 -15.33 7.98 -1.13
CA VAL A 310 -14.09 7.63 -1.84
C VAL A 310 -14.18 6.22 -2.39
N VAL A 311 -14.07 6.08 -3.71
CA VAL A 311 -14.10 4.79 -4.43
C VAL A 311 -12.80 4.65 -5.22
N ALA A 312 -12.03 3.61 -4.93
CA ALA A 312 -10.66 3.49 -5.42
C ALA A 312 -10.32 2.07 -5.91
N HIS A 313 -9.47 1.96 -6.93
CA HIS A 313 -9.02 0.69 -7.49
C HIS A 313 -7.50 0.64 -7.66
N SER A 314 -6.87 -0.50 -7.31
CA SER A 314 -5.43 -0.73 -7.52
C SER A 314 -4.59 0.46 -7.01
N TYR A 315 -3.68 1.07 -7.80
CA TYR A 315 -2.91 2.26 -7.40
C TYR A 315 -3.75 3.39 -6.77
N GLY A 316 -5.00 3.60 -7.22
CA GLY A 316 -5.90 4.59 -6.60
C GLY A 316 -6.16 4.34 -5.11
N THR A 317 -6.07 3.08 -4.65
CA THR A 317 -6.16 2.73 -3.22
C THR A 317 -4.99 3.26 -2.39
N MET A 318 -3.81 3.47 -3.01
CA MET A 318 -2.67 4.13 -2.36
C MET A 318 -2.97 5.61 -2.09
N VAL A 319 -3.56 6.31 -3.07
CA VAL A 319 -4.00 7.71 -2.93
C VAL A 319 -5.12 7.80 -1.89
N ALA A 320 -6.09 6.89 -1.93
CA ALA A 320 -7.16 6.81 -0.93
C ALA A 320 -6.62 6.56 0.49
N ALA A 321 -5.61 5.71 0.66
CA ALA A 321 -4.96 5.49 1.95
C ALA A 321 -4.26 6.77 2.46
N ARG A 322 -3.50 7.49 1.61
CA ARG A 322 -2.92 8.79 2.00
C ARG A 322 -4.01 9.82 2.35
N MET A 323 -5.15 9.82 1.67
CA MET A 323 -6.30 10.64 2.06
C MET A 323 -6.87 10.26 3.44
N VAL A 324 -7.02 8.98 3.78
CA VAL A 324 -7.46 8.55 5.12
C VAL A 324 -6.47 9.01 6.22
N LEU A 325 -5.17 8.98 5.94
CA LEU A 325 -4.12 9.33 6.89
C LEU A 325 -4.04 10.86 7.13
N LYS A 326 -3.92 11.64 6.05
CA LYS A 326 -3.72 13.10 6.07
C LYS A 326 -5.01 13.89 6.22
N TYR A 327 -6.10 13.41 5.64
CA TYR A 327 -7.36 14.12 5.42
C TYR A 327 -8.58 13.30 5.87
N GLU A 328 -8.46 12.62 7.02
CA GLU A 328 -9.49 11.78 7.66
C GLU A 328 -10.88 12.44 7.64
N SER A 329 -10.97 13.77 7.83
CA SER A 329 -12.23 14.52 7.80
C SER A 329 -12.92 14.57 6.43
N LEU A 330 -12.18 14.46 5.32
CA LEU A 330 -12.75 14.49 3.96
C LEU A 330 -13.33 13.14 3.52
N VAL A 331 -13.04 12.04 4.23
CA VAL A 331 -13.43 10.68 3.86
C VAL A 331 -14.63 10.22 4.67
N HIS A 332 -15.85 10.34 4.11
CA HIS A 332 -17.07 9.86 4.77
C HIS A 332 -17.21 8.33 4.71
N SER A 333 -17.02 7.77 3.52
CA SER A 333 -17.03 6.32 3.27
C SER A 333 -15.92 5.96 2.31
N LEU A 334 -15.46 4.71 2.37
CA LEU A 334 -14.32 4.20 1.62
C LEU A 334 -14.68 2.89 0.92
N CYS A 335 -14.43 2.78 -0.38
CA CYS A 335 -14.51 1.54 -1.15
C CYS A 335 -13.15 1.27 -1.81
N LEU A 336 -12.51 0.16 -1.46
CA LEU A 336 -11.21 -0.25 -1.98
C LEU A 336 -11.35 -1.53 -2.79
N MET A 337 -11.13 -1.48 -4.10
CA MET A 337 -11.19 -2.63 -5.01
C MET A 337 -9.78 -3.06 -5.42
N ASP A 338 -9.49 -4.35 -5.28
CA ASP A 338 -8.17 -4.96 -5.49
C ASP A 338 -7.03 -4.10 -4.86
N PRO A 339 -7.09 -3.89 -3.53
CA PRO A 339 -6.23 -2.95 -2.83
C PRO A 339 -4.77 -3.38 -2.78
N VAL A 340 -3.91 -2.39 -3.00
CA VAL A 340 -2.44 -2.47 -2.91
C VAL A 340 -1.89 -1.46 -1.89
N CYS A 341 -2.73 -1.08 -0.93
CA CYS A 341 -2.43 -0.23 0.22
C CYS A 341 -2.43 -0.98 1.57
N PHE A 342 -2.67 -2.30 1.55
CA PHE A 342 -2.58 -3.18 2.72
C PHE A 342 -1.40 -4.15 2.55
N ALA A 343 -0.93 -4.73 3.65
CA ALA A 343 0.07 -5.80 3.65
C ALA A 343 1.37 -5.48 2.86
N MET A 344 1.73 -4.20 2.72
CA MET A 344 2.81 -3.76 1.82
C MET A 344 4.22 -4.14 2.33
N PHE A 345 4.31 -4.69 3.54
CA PHE A 345 5.49 -5.35 4.10
C PHE A 345 5.69 -6.78 3.58
N MET A 346 4.69 -7.35 2.89
CA MET A 346 4.79 -8.64 2.21
C MET A 346 5.41 -8.46 0.82
N PRO A 347 6.17 -9.45 0.31
CA PRO A 347 6.90 -9.29 -0.95
C PRO A 347 6.00 -9.17 -2.18
N HIS A 348 4.77 -9.71 -2.12
CA HIS A 348 3.87 -9.96 -3.25
C HIS A 348 3.81 -8.81 -4.27
N LEU A 349 3.52 -7.59 -3.81
CA LEU A 349 3.31 -6.42 -4.67
C LEU A 349 4.57 -6.06 -5.47
N ILE A 350 5.68 -5.79 -4.78
CA ILE A 350 6.96 -5.41 -5.41
C ILE A 350 7.51 -6.58 -6.22
N ARG A 351 7.42 -7.81 -5.71
CA ARG A 351 7.90 -9.03 -6.38
C ARG A 351 7.20 -9.21 -7.71
N ASN A 352 5.88 -9.28 -7.71
CA ASN A 352 5.12 -9.72 -8.88
C ASN A 352 4.86 -8.57 -9.88
N PHE A 353 5.03 -7.31 -9.46
CA PHE A 353 5.00 -6.14 -10.34
C PHE A 353 6.38 -5.72 -10.90
N MET A 354 7.50 -5.93 -10.19
CA MET A 354 8.81 -5.37 -10.58
C MET A 354 9.99 -6.37 -10.70
N TYR A 355 9.89 -7.57 -10.13
CA TYR A 355 11.01 -8.53 -10.06
C TYR A 355 10.74 -9.89 -10.71
N ALA A 356 9.49 -10.35 -10.72
CA ALA A 356 9.09 -11.57 -11.40
C ALA A 356 8.78 -11.31 -12.88
N TRP A 357 9.15 -12.26 -13.74
CA TRP A 357 8.50 -12.39 -15.04
C TRP A 357 7.05 -12.83 -14.80
N HIS A 358 6.10 -12.19 -15.47
CA HIS A 358 4.69 -12.42 -15.21
C HIS A 358 4.26 -13.80 -15.72
N VAL A 359 3.69 -14.62 -14.83
CA VAL A 359 3.13 -15.94 -15.11
C VAL A 359 1.75 -16.03 -14.45
N SER A 360 0.84 -15.13 -14.84
CA SER A 360 -0.56 -15.14 -14.38
C SER A 360 -1.40 -16.27 -15.01
N GLY A 361 -0.79 -17.05 -15.91
CA GLY A 361 -1.49 -18.05 -16.73
C GLY A 361 -2.27 -17.45 -17.89
N CYS A 362 -2.11 -16.16 -18.18
CA CYS A 362 -2.81 -15.45 -19.24
C CYS A 362 -1.88 -14.46 -19.95
N LEU A 363 -1.36 -14.86 -21.11
CA LEU A 363 -0.40 -14.09 -21.90
C LEU A 363 -0.80 -12.62 -22.13
N LEU A 364 -2.10 -12.33 -22.26
CA LEU A 364 -2.60 -10.96 -22.40
C LEU A 364 -2.38 -10.12 -21.13
N ILE A 365 -2.66 -10.68 -19.95
CA ILE A 365 -2.42 -10.02 -18.66
C ILE A 365 -0.91 -9.88 -18.44
N ASP A 366 -0.15 -10.93 -18.74
CA ASP A 366 1.31 -10.94 -18.60
C ASP A 366 1.98 -9.87 -19.50
N VAL A 367 1.52 -9.70 -20.74
CA VAL A 367 1.97 -8.64 -21.66
C VAL A 367 1.54 -7.25 -21.19
N ILE A 368 0.31 -7.08 -20.68
CA ILE A 368 -0.14 -5.79 -20.14
C ILE A 368 0.70 -5.39 -18.91
N MET A 369 0.97 -6.32 -18.00
CA MET A 369 1.82 -6.09 -16.83
C MET A 369 3.26 -5.73 -17.24
N ALA A 370 3.82 -6.39 -18.27
CA ALA A 370 5.14 -6.04 -18.79
C ALA A 370 5.18 -4.65 -19.44
N LEU A 371 4.15 -4.30 -20.23
CA LEU A 371 4.01 -2.99 -20.86
C LEU A 371 3.85 -1.87 -19.84
N VAL A 372 3.13 -2.12 -18.75
CA VAL A 372 2.88 -1.16 -17.67
C VAL A 372 4.10 -1.00 -16.77
N SER A 373 4.64 -2.09 -16.21
CA SER A 373 5.71 -2.06 -15.21
C SER A 373 7.03 -1.48 -15.74
N SER A 374 7.32 -1.68 -17.03
CA SER A 374 8.55 -1.18 -17.68
C SER A 374 8.38 0.14 -18.47
N GLU A 375 7.21 0.79 -18.41
CA GLU A 375 7.05 2.15 -18.93
C GLU A 375 7.80 3.15 -18.03
N LEU A 376 8.34 4.24 -18.60
CA LEU A 376 9.25 5.16 -17.92
C LEU A 376 8.63 5.83 -16.67
N HIS A 377 7.42 6.38 -16.78
CA HIS A 377 6.77 7.07 -15.66
C HIS A 377 6.24 6.08 -14.62
N CYS A 378 5.65 4.96 -15.03
CA CYS A 378 5.28 3.85 -14.13
C CYS A 378 6.50 3.31 -13.36
N ALA A 379 7.54 2.87 -14.06
CA ALA A 379 8.76 2.33 -13.46
C ALA A 379 9.40 3.33 -12.50
N SER A 380 9.47 4.62 -12.86
CA SER A 380 10.03 5.66 -11.99
C SER A 380 9.17 5.91 -10.74
N THR A 381 7.84 5.91 -10.88
CA THR A 381 6.91 6.02 -9.74
C THR A 381 7.18 4.92 -8.70
N PHE A 382 7.21 3.67 -9.15
CA PHE A 382 7.40 2.52 -8.25
C PHE A 382 8.85 2.28 -7.83
N SER A 383 9.85 2.77 -8.58
CA SER A 383 11.27 2.61 -8.23
C SER A 383 11.88 3.82 -7.50
N ARG A 384 11.20 4.96 -7.36
CA ARG A 384 11.78 6.15 -6.70
C ARG A 384 10.85 6.85 -5.72
N LYS A 385 9.53 6.76 -5.91
CA LYS A 385 8.52 7.51 -5.14
C LYS A 385 7.57 6.63 -4.31
N PHE A 386 7.97 5.38 -4.08
CA PHE A 386 7.15 4.34 -3.45
C PHE A 386 7.70 3.89 -2.09
N PHE A 387 7.45 4.72 -1.08
CA PHE A 387 7.75 4.44 0.32
C PHE A 387 6.55 3.74 0.97
N TRP A 388 6.61 2.41 1.08
CA TRP A 388 5.48 1.62 1.57
C TRP A 388 5.01 2.02 2.98
N THR A 389 5.91 2.55 3.84
CA THR A 389 5.59 2.93 5.22
C THR A 389 4.62 4.10 5.34
N SER A 390 4.65 5.07 4.41
CA SER A 390 3.72 6.21 4.42
C SER A 390 2.37 5.86 3.78
N ILE A 391 2.34 4.86 2.88
CA ILE A 391 1.16 4.44 2.13
C ILE A 391 0.34 3.37 2.87
N ASN A 392 1.00 2.44 3.58
CA ASN A 392 0.34 1.26 4.14
C ASN A 392 -0.72 1.61 5.19
N LEU A 393 -1.97 1.27 4.88
CA LEU A 393 -3.09 1.35 5.80
C LEU A 393 -3.02 0.18 6.79
N TRP A 394 -3.01 0.50 8.07
CA TRP A 394 -3.01 -0.46 9.19
C TRP A 394 -4.42 -0.55 9.78
N ASP A 395 -4.72 -1.60 10.53
CA ASP A 395 -6.08 -1.90 11.03
C ASP A 395 -6.78 -0.67 11.67
N GLU A 396 -6.08 0.03 12.56
CA GLU A 396 -6.58 1.19 13.32
C GLU A 396 -6.74 2.47 12.48
N HIS A 397 -6.32 2.43 11.22
CA HIS A 397 -6.54 3.48 10.24
C HIS A 397 -7.82 3.26 9.43
N VAL A 398 -8.37 2.05 9.36
CA VAL A 398 -9.55 1.70 8.54
C VAL A 398 -10.84 2.35 9.08
N PRO A 399 -11.54 3.20 8.30
CA PRO A 399 -12.81 3.82 8.74
C PRO A 399 -13.95 2.81 8.93
N ALA A 400 -14.90 3.11 9.83
CA ALA A 400 -16.07 2.25 10.08
C ALA A 400 -16.99 2.06 8.86
N ARG A 401 -17.03 3.03 7.94
CA ARG A 401 -17.77 2.97 6.67
C ARG A 401 -16.88 2.50 5.50
N THR A 402 -16.15 1.40 5.70
CA THR A 402 -15.28 0.82 4.66
C THR A 402 -15.87 -0.44 4.04
N LEU A 403 -15.82 -0.51 2.71
CA LEU A 403 -15.96 -1.71 1.90
C LEU A 403 -14.58 -2.05 1.30
N VAL A 404 -14.16 -3.31 1.39
CA VAL A 404 -13.01 -3.84 0.65
C VAL A 404 -13.49 -4.95 -0.29
N VAL A 405 -13.04 -4.92 -1.53
CA VAL A 405 -13.33 -5.94 -2.55
C VAL A 405 -12.02 -6.60 -2.96
N LEU A 406 -11.95 -7.92 -2.81
CA LEU A 406 -10.75 -8.73 -3.00
C LEU A 406 -10.97 -9.77 -4.12
N SER A 407 -10.13 -9.72 -5.14
CA SER A 407 -10.01 -10.76 -6.16
C SER A 407 -9.14 -11.93 -5.67
N GLY A 408 -9.71 -13.14 -5.60
CA GLY A 408 -9.05 -14.32 -5.00
C GLY A 408 -7.89 -14.93 -5.83
N ARG A 409 -7.68 -14.45 -7.05
CA ARG A 409 -6.53 -14.73 -7.92
C ARG A 409 -5.76 -13.45 -8.27
N ASP A 410 -5.87 -12.42 -7.43
CA ASP A 410 -4.95 -11.29 -7.49
C ASP A 410 -3.52 -11.79 -7.19
N ILE A 411 -2.56 -11.44 -8.04
CA ILE A 411 -1.15 -11.81 -7.88
C ILE A 411 -0.34 -10.72 -7.19
N LEU A 412 -0.88 -9.52 -7.01
CA LEU A 412 -0.18 -8.37 -6.42
C LEU A 412 -0.33 -8.33 -4.90
N SER A 413 -1.42 -8.88 -4.36
CA SER A 413 -1.75 -8.84 -2.93
C SER A 413 -2.04 -10.26 -2.39
N PRO A 414 -1.64 -10.59 -1.14
CA PRO A 414 -1.99 -11.87 -0.50
C PRO A 414 -3.47 -11.87 -0.09
N THR A 415 -4.38 -12.02 -1.05
CA THR A 415 -5.82 -11.78 -0.82
C THR A 415 -6.52 -12.82 0.04
N ASN A 416 -5.93 -13.99 0.26
CA ASN A 416 -6.43 -14.97 1.24
C ASN A 416 -6.18 -14.47 2.66
N ASP A 417 -4.92 -14.22 3.00
CA ASP A 417 -4.50 -13.72 4.31
C ASP A 417 -5.20 -12.40 4.63
N MET A 418 -5.25 -11.47 3.65
CA MET A 418 -5.97 -10.20 3.79
C MET A 418 -7.48 -10.36 3.97
N HIS A 419 -8.13 -11.36 3.35
CA HIS A 419 -9.56 -11.62 3.57
C HIS A 419 -9.84 -12.04 5.01
N THR A 420 -8.95 -12.84 5.61
CA THR A 420 -8.99 -13.20 7.04
C THR A 420 -8.72 -11.98 7.92
N TRP A 421 -7.54 -11.36 7.76
CA TRP A 421 -7.10 -10.25 8.62
C TRP A 421 -8.09 -9.07 8.63
N LEU A 422 -8.57 -8.64 7.47
CA LEU A 422 -9.47 -7.48 7.37
C LEU A 422 -10.83 -7.73 8.02
N ARG A 423 -11.32 -8.99 8.02
CA ARG A 423 -12.60 -9.35 8.65
C ARG A 423 -12.50 -9.51 10.16
N GLU A 424 -11.36 -9.96 10.67
CA GLU A 424 -11.15 -10.22 12.10
C GLU A 424 -10.65 -8.99 12.86
N HIS A 425 -9.93 -8.08 12.21
CA HIS A 425 -9.20 -7.00 12.87
C HIS A 425 -9.63 -5.59 12.48
N THR A 426 -10.58 -5.43 11.54
CA THR A 426 -11.04 -4.11 11.06
C THR A 426 -12.56 -4.05 10.95
N PRO A 427 -13.18 -2.85 11.01
CA PRO A 427 -14.64 -2.71 10.85
C PRO A 427 -15.13 -2.82 9.40
N ALA A 428 -14.25 -3.13 8.44
CA ALA A 428 -14.58 -3.15 7.02
C ALA A 428 -15.53 -4.31 6.65
N GLN A 429 -16.51 -4.04 5.80
CA GLN A 429 -17.19 -5.09 5.05
C GLN A 429 -16.23 -5.61 3.98
N VAL A 430 -16.01 -6.92 3.91
CA VAL A 430 -15.12 -7.53 2.90
C VAL A 430 -15.93 -8.40 1.94
N LEU A 431 -15.88 -8.09 0.66
CA LEU A 431 -16.36 -8.94 -0.43
C LEU A 431 -15.16 -9.65 -1.07
N TYR A 432 -15.19 -10.98 -1.11
CA TYR A 432 -14.13 -11.80 -1.69
C TYR A 432 -14.66 -12.60 -2.89
N LYS A 433 -13.98 -12.55 -4.03
CA LYS A 433 -14.38 -13.23 -5.27
C LYS A 433 -13.32 -14.27 -5.68
N PRO A 434 -13.45 -15.55 -5.26
CA PRO A 434 -12.35 -16.54 -5.30
C PRO A 434 -11.69 -16.75 -6.68
N GLY A 435 -12.48 -16.70 -7.77
CA GLY A 435 -11.99 -16.97 -9.13
C GLY A 435 -11.57 -15.73 -9.94
N MET A 436 -11.67 -14.52 -9.38
CA MET A 436 -11.37 -13.27 -10.07
C MET A 436 -9.89 -12.93 -9.94
N ALA A 437 -9.25 -12.46 -11.01
CA ALA A 437 -7.89 -11.90 -11.00
C ALA A 437 -7.94 -10.37 -10.85
N HIS A 438 -6.79 -9.75 -10.54
CA HIS A 438 -6.64 -8.30 -10.38
C HIS A 438 -7.29 -7.54 -11.56
N ALA A 439 -8.01 -6.46 -11.25
CA ALA A 439 -8.79 -5.66 -12.20
C ALA A 439 -9.94 -6.40 -12.92
N GLY A 440 -10.25 -7.65 -12.55
CA GLY A 440 -11.38 -8.41 -13.10
C GLY A 440 -12.75 -7.77 -12.79
N ILE A 441 -12.81 -6.92 -11.77
CA ILE A 441 -13.95 -6.04 -11.47
C ILE A 441 -14.29 -5.10 -12.62
N LEU A 442 -13.33 -4.65 -13.43
CA LEU A 442 -13.55 -3.61 -14.46
C LEU A 442 -14.39 -4.08 -15.65
N VAL A 443 -14.38 -5.38 -15.93
CA VAL A 443 -15.16 -6.01 -17.02
C VAL A 443 -16.38 -6.80 -16.53
N ASN A 444 -16.48 -7.09 -15.23
CA ASN A 444 -17.58 -7.88 -14.66
C ASN A 444 -18.73 -6.98 -14.19
N THR A 445 -19.59 -6.56 -15.12
CA THR A 445 -20.73 -5.65 -14.86
C THR A 445 -21.68 -6.14 -13.76
N ALA A 446 -21.97 -7.44 -13.71
CA ALA A 446 -22.80 -8.03 -12.65
C ALA A 446 -22.15 -7.90 -11.26
N TRP A 447 -20.83 -8.10 -11.16
CA TRP A 447 -20.09 -7.91 -9.91
C TRP A 447 -19.95 -6.43 -9.53
N GLN A 448 -19.86 -5.51 -10.51
CA GLN A 448 -19.92 -4.05 -10.25
C GLN A 448 -21.23 -3.67 -9.56
N ALA A 449 -22.37 -4.22 -10.01
CA ALA A 449 -23.66 -3.99 -9.35
C ALA A 449 -23.66 -4.49 -7.89
N THR A 450 -23.18 -5.70 -7.62
CA THR A 450 -23.08 -6.25 -6.25
C THR A 450 -22.16 -5.40 -5.35
N VAL A 451 -21.03 -4.93 -5.87
CA VAL A 451 -20.09 -4.06 -5.14
C VAL A 451 -20.72 -2.71 -4.82
N ILE A 452 -21.45 -2.11 -5.77
CA ILE A 452 -22.14 -0.83 -5.58
C ILE A 452 -23.28 -0.97 -4.56
N GLU A 453 -24.08 -2.04 -4.64
CA GLU A 453 -25.13 -2.32 -3.66
C GLU A 453 -24.57 -2.46 -2.23
N ALA A 454 -23.50 -3.27 -2.07
CA ALA A 454 -22.81 -3.41 -0.79
C ALA A 454 -22.23 -2.08 -0.29
N PHE A 455 -21.71 -1.22 -1.19
CA PHE A 455 -21.22 0.10 -0.78
C PHE A 455 -22.35 1.00 -0.31
N LEU A 456 -23.51 1.00 -0.97
CA LEU A 456 -24.71 1.72 -0.53
C LEU A 456 -25.26 1.24 0.83
N GLN A 457 -24.99 -0.02 1.21
CA GLN A 457 -25.26 -0.52 2.56
C GLN A 457 -24.21 0.01 3.57
N VAL A 458 -22.92 -0.05 3.22
CA VAL A 458 -21.81 0.44 4.07
C VAL A 458 -21.93 1.95 4.35
N ILE A 459 -22.33 2.75 3.36
CA ILE A 459 -22.50 4.21 3.51
C ILE A 459 -23.56 4.55 4.56
N LYS A 460 -24.61 3.71 4.73
CA LYS A 460 -25.70 3.90 5.68
C LYS A 460 -25.37 3.47 7.12
N ARG A 461 -24.22 2.84 7.36
CA ARG A 461 -23.77 2.48 8.72
C ARG A 461 -23.58 3.76 9.56
N PRO A 462 -23.93 3.78 10.85
CA PRO A 462 -23.69 4.93 11.70
C PRO A 462 -22.19 5.26 11.81
N GLY A 463 -21.87 6.54 11.97
CA GLY A 463 -20.51 7.06 12.11
C GLY A 463 -19.81 6.60 13.38
N GLY A 464 -19.25 5.39 13.36
CA GLY A 464 -18.42 4.88 14.44
C GLY A 464 -17.14 5.71 14.59
N SER A 465 -17.08 6.56 15.62
CA SER A 465 -15.80 6.96 16.22
C SER A 465 -14.98 5.69 16.50
N LYS A 466 -13.65 5.72 16.33
CA LYS A 466 -12.80 4.51 16.40
C LYS A 466 -12.97 3.72 17.71
N ALA A 467 -13.29 4.39 18.81
CA ALA A 467 -13.64 3.76 20.09
C ALA A 467 -14.91 2.89 20.04
N ALA A 468 -15.94 3.28 19.29
CA ALA A 468 -17.19 2.53 19.16
C ALA A 468 -17.02 1.28 18.28
N ALA A 469 -16.24 1.37 17.20
CA ALA A 469 -15.91 0.20 16.37
C ALA A 469 -15.13 -0.85 17.17
N ALA A 470 -14.14 -0.43 17.97
CA ALA A 470 -13.42 -1.31 18.87
C ALA A 470 -14.32 -1.92 19.96
N ALA A 471 -15.28 -1.15 20.49
CA ALA A 471 -16.24 -1.64 21.49
C ALA A 471 -17.21 -2.70 20.93
N VAL A 472 -17.65 -2.57 19.67
CA VAL A 472 -18.48 -3.60 19.01
C VAL A 472 -17.67 -4.87 18.73
N ALA A 473 -16.44 -4.75 18.22
CA ALA A 473 -15.55 -5.90 18.03
C ALA A 473 -15.23 -6.63 19.35
N ALA A 474 -15.13 -5.90 20.47
CA ALA A 474 -14.98 -6.48 21.80
C ALA A 474 -16.27 -7.12 22.36
N ALA A 475 -17.44 -6.74 21.85
CA ALA A 475 -18.74 -7.26 22.28
C ALA A 475 -19.20 -8.50 21.47
N GLU A 476 -18.68 -8.69 20.25
CA GLU A 476 -18.96 -9.87 19.40
C GLU A 476 -17.95 -11.01 19.60
N ALA A 477 -16.92 -10.83 20.45
CA ALA A 477 -16.04 -11.90 20.88
C ALA A 477 -16.81 -12.97 21.69
N PRO A 478 -16.61 -14.28 21.48
CA PRO A 478 -17.27 -15.31 22.27
C PRO A 478 -16.98 -15.16 23.76
N GLY A 479 -18.03 -14.91 24.55
CA GLY A 479 -17.90 -14.68 25.99
C GLY A 479 -17.29 -15.88 26.71
N GLY A 480 -16.07 -15.70 27.23
CA GLY A 480 -15.41 -16.72 28.04
C GLY A 480 -16.19 -16.98 29.33
N SER A 481 -16.78 -18.17 29.45
CA SER A 481 -17.45 -18.62 30.66
C SER A 481 -16.43 -18.80 31.78
N ALA A 482 -16.47 -17.92 32.78
CA ALA A 482 -15.68 -18.05 33.99
C ALA A 482 -16.39 -18.98 34.98
N GLU A 483 -15.84 -20.17 35.21
CA GLU A 483 -16.18 -21.02 36.37
C GLU A 483 -14.94 -21.85 36.78
N ASP A 484 -14.83 -22.06 38.09
CA ASP A 484 -13.77 -22.71 38.89
C ASP A 484 -12.67 -23.57 38.24
N VAL A 485 -11.41 -23.34 38.69
CA VAL A 485 -10.81 -24.19 39.76
C VAL A 485 -9.94 -23.34 40.69
N SER A 486 -10.22 -23.41 42.00
CA SER A 486 -9.31 -22.97 43.08
C SER A 486 -8.77 -24.19 43.85
N ALA A 487 -7.49 -24.51 43.69
CA ALA A 487 -6.74 -25.41 44.58
C ALA A 487 -5.23 -25.14 44.50
N ALA A 488 -4.50 -25.28 45.60
CA ALA A 488 -3.07 -24.94 45.69
C ALA A 488 -2.19 -26.10 46.18
N ALA A 489 -0.94 -26.10 45.68
CA ALA A 489 0.30 -26.62 46.26
C ALA A 489 0.30 -27.82 47.26
N ALA A 490 0.76 -28.99 46.77
CA ALA A 490 1.54 -30.00 47.51
C ALA A 490 2.29 -30.87 46.46
N VAL A 491 3.62 -31.08 46.43
CA VAL A 491 4.63 -31.55 47.40
C VAL A 491 4.95 -33.07 47.27
N GLN A 492 6.19 -33.33 46.78
CA GLN A 492 7.11 -34.45 47.03
C GLN A 492 6.78 -35.95 46.72
N GLN A 493 7.75 -36.55 46.00
CA GLN A 493 8.48 -37.80 46.29
C GLN A 493 7.90 -39.22 46.08
N GLN A 494 8.68 -39.96 45.27
CA GLN A 494 9.26 -41.30 45.52
C GLN A 494 8.42 -42.59 45.62
N GLN A 495 8.73 -43.47 44.64
CA GLN A 495 9.20 -44.86 44.80
C GLN A 495 8.22 -46.01 45.08
N GLN A 496 8.63 -47.17 44.52
CA GLN A 496 8.31 -48.55 44.94
C GLN A 496 6.86 -49.05 44.67
N SER A 497 6.63 -50.34 44.38
CA SER A 497 7.56 -51.44 44.03
C SER A 497 6.86 -52.54 43.20
N GLU A 498 7.67 -53.40 42.57
CA GLU A 498 7.35 -54.80 42.16
C GLU A 498 6.24 -55.03 41.11
N GLY A 499 6.19 -56.18 40.42
CA GLY A 499 7.15 -57.30 40.35
C GLY A 499 6.57 -58.53 39.61
N GLY A 500 7.40 -59.30 38.91
CA GLY A 500 6.98 -60.50 38.15
C GLY A 500 6.59 -60.18 36.70
N ARG A 501 7.28 -60.55 35.60
CA ARG A 501 8.32 -61.57 35.25
C ARG A 501 7.74 -62.86 34.63
N CYS A 502 8.47 -63.37 33.62
CA CYS A 502 8.20 -64.53 32.75
C CYS A 502 7.12 -64.29 31.66
N GLY A 503 7.35 -64.60 30.38
CA GLY A 503 8.58 -64.99 29.68
C GLY A 503 8.33 -65.95 28.50
N GLY A 504 9.03 -65.81 27.38
CA GLY A 504 8.91 -66.76 26.26
C GLY A 504 9.38 -66.23 24.91
N LYS A 505 10.44 -66.84 24.38
CA LYS A 505 11.07 -66.59 23.07
C LYS A 505 10.10 -66.77 21.90
N GLY A 506 10.29 -66.03 20.81
CA GLY A 506 9.75 -66.33 19.47
C GLY A 506 10.21 -65.32 18.44
N ALA A 507 10.60 -65.77 17.24
CA ALA A 507 10.99 -64.91 16.12
C ALA A 507 10.37 -65.44 14.83
N ALA A 508 9.97 -64.54 13.91
CA ALA A 508 9.89 -64.78 12.45
C ALA A 508 9.47 -63.49 11.71
N ASP A 509 9.67 -63.53 10.39
CA ASP A 509 9.60 -62.43 9.43
C ASP A 509 8.23 -61.87 9.05
N ALA A 510 8.33 -60.78 8.28
CA ALA A 510 7.33 -60.11 7.45
C ALA A 510 6.21 -60.97 6.82
N GLY A 511 5.04 -60.34 6.66
CA GLY A 511 3.95 -60.82 5.80
C GLY A 511 2.98 -59.70 5.43
N ALA A 512 3.07 -59.17 4.21
CA ALA A 512 2.16 -58.15 3.71
C ALA A 512 1.09 -58.77 2.78
N ALA A 513 -0.15 -58.83 3.24
CA ALA A 513 -1.33 -59.31 2.53
C ALA A 513 -2.61 -58.89 3.31
N ALA A 514 -3.80 -58.75 2.71
CA ALA A 514 -4.22 -58.54 1.32
C ALA A 514 -5.75 -58.25 1.30
N ALA A 515 -6.30 -57.95 0.11
CA ALA A 515 -7.69 -58.22 -0.29
C ALA A 515 -8.85 -57.40 0.34
N ALA A 516 -10.02 -57.23 -0.32
CA ALA A 516 -10.35 -57.26 -1.77
C ALA A 516 -11.79 -56.79 -2.04
N GLN A 517 -12.06 -56.38 -3.30
CA GLN A 517 -13.33 -56.60 -4.04
C GLN A 517 -14.60 -55.82 -3.54
N GLN A 518 -15.70 -55.68 -4.32
CA GLN A 518 -16.12 -56.42 -5.53
C GLN A 518 -17.05 -55.61 -6.49
N GLN A 519 -16.74 -55.63 -7.80
CA GLN A 519 -17.64 -55.74 -9.01
C GLN A 519 -18.88 -54.82 -9.26
N GLN A 520 -19.42 -54.66 -10.49
CA GLN A 520 -18.90 -54.64 -11.90
C GLN A 520 -20.03 -54.23 -12.89
N GLN A 521 -19.73 -54.24 -14.20
CA GLN A 521 -20.61 -54.12 -15.39
C GLN A 521 -21.16 -52.69 -15.64
N GLN A 522 -20.95 -52.01 -16.79
CA GLN A 522 -20.82 -52.33 -18.22
C GLN A 522 -22.12 -52.71 -18.95
N ASP A 523 -22.43 -51.93 -20.00
CA ASP A 523 -22.78 -52.47 -21.32
C ASP A 523 -22.37 -51.46 -22.44
N HIS A 524 -22.39 -51.88 -23.71
CA HIS A 524 -21.95 -51.12 -24.90
C HIS A 524 -23.10 -50.67 -25.82
N GLY A 525 -22.88 -49.60 -26.57
CA GLY A 525 -23.75 -49.14 -27.68
C GLY A 525 -22.94 -48.39 -28.75
N ILE A 526 -23.38 -48.43 -30.01
CA ILE A 526 -22.60 -47.99 -31.20
C ILE A 526 -23.47 -47.05 -32.06
N ILE A 527 -22.86 -45.98 -32.62
CA ILE A 527 -23.00 -45.49 -34.02
C ILE A 527 -22.12 -44.22 -34.23
N SER A 528 -21.84 -43.90 -35.50
CA SER A 528 -20.99 -42.80 -36.00
C SER A 528 -21.70 -41.42 -35.95
N ASP A 529 -21.24 -40.28 -36.49
CA ASP A 529 -20.20 -39.90 -37.47
C ASP A 529 -19.84 -38.39 -37.22
N SER A 530 -18.77 -37.76 -37.74
CA SER A 530 -17.68 -38.16 -38.64
C SER A 530 -16.39 -37.34 -38.34
N ALA A 531 -15.44 -37.24 -39.29
CA ALA A 531 -14.33 -36.28 -39.26
C ALA A 531 -14.13 -35.58 -40.64
N VAL A 532 -13.34 -34.50 -40.66
CA VAL A 532 -12.72 -33.97 -41.90
C VAL A 532 -11.22 -34.16 -41.78
N ASP A 533 -10.61 -34.67 -42.85
CA ASP A 533 -9.23 -35.12 -42.94
C ASP A 533 -8.31 -34.02 -43.49
N GLU A 534 -7.01 -34.09 -43.21
CA GLU A 534 -6.00 -34.32 -44.26
C GLU A 534 -4.56 -34.49 -43.74
N SER A 535 -3.83 -35.34 -44.47
CA SER A 535 -2.40 -35.67 -44.40
C SER A 535 -1.45 -34.58 -43.87
N SER A 536 -0.51 -34.84 -42.96
CA SER A 536 0.53 -35.89 -42.92
C SER A 536 1.65 -35.77 -43.97
N SER A 537 2.87 -35.48 -43.53
CA SER A 537 4.09 -36.09 -44.07
C SER A 537 5.17 -36.13 -42.97
N SER A 538 6.20 -36.95 -43.13
CA SER A 538 7.10 -37.33 -42.05
C SER A 538 8.54 -37.57 -42.51
N ARG A 539 9.40 -37.88 -41.52
CA ARG A 539 10.85 -38.14 -41.58
C ARG A 539 11.74 -36.88 -41.57
N ALA A 540 13.01 -36.96 -41.15
CA ALA A 540 13.67 -37.59 -39.98
C ALA A 540 15.20 -37.59 -40.22
N GLU A 541 15.95 -37.84 -39.15
CA GLU A 541 17.33 -38.34 -39.12
C GLU A 541 18.53 -37.43 -39.47
N GLN A 542 19.40 -37.32 -38.46
CA GLN A 542 20.85 -37.49 -38.52
C GLN A 542 21.80 -36.38 -39.03
N ALA A 543 22.39 -35.69 -38.04
CA ALA A 543 23.78 -35.90 -37.60
C ALA A 543 24.94 -34.99 -38.09
N ARG A 544 25.73 -34.59 -37.07
CA ARG A 544 27.19 -34.33 -37.02
C ARG A 544 27.79 -33.06 -37.66
N HIS A 545 28.43 -32.28 -36.77
CA HIS A 545 29.71 -31.59 -36.91
C HIS A 545 30.04 -30.78 -38.18
N GLY A 546 29.96 -29.45 -38.05
CA GLY A 546 30.75 -28.47 -38.81
C GLY A 546 31.32 -27.41 -37.86
N ARG A 547 32.53 -26.89 -38.13
CA ARG A 547 33.22 -25.89 -37.29
C ARG A 547 33.16 -24.49 -37.91
N SER A 548 33.01 -23.49 -37.04
CA SER A 548 33.63 -22.15 -37.04
C SER A 548 33.76 -21.31 -38.35
N SER A 549 33.18 -20.11 -38.26
CA SER A 549 33.81 -18.80 -38.51
C SER A 549 34.23 -18.35 -39.93
N ALA A 550 33.91 -17.06 -40.19
CA ALA A 550 34.58 -16.14 -41.11
C ALA A 550 34.41 -16.40 -42.63
N ALA A 551 34.44 -15.39 -43.50
CA ALA A 551 34.21 -13.94 -43.36
C ALA A 551 34.10 -13.34 -44.80
N SER A 552 33.92 -12.02 -44.91
CA SER A 552 34.11 -11.20 -46.12
C SER A 552 33.02 -11.33 -47.21
N SER A 553 32.87 -10.45 -48.21
CA SER A 553 33.04 -8.97 -48.33
C SER A 553 32.70 -8.56 -49.79
N ALA A 554 32.66 -7.25 -50.11
CA ALA A 554 32.45 -6.69 -51.46
C ALA A 554 31.04 -6.99 -52.06
N ALA A 555 30.50 -6.31 -53.08
CA ALA A 555 30.60 -4.97 -53.69
C ALA A 555 29.33 -4.84 -54.60
N ALA A 556 28.94 -3.77 -55.30
CA ALA A 556 29.48 -2.47 -55.70
C ALA A 556 28.29 -1.44 -55.64
N GLU A 557 28.40 -0.10 -55.63
CA GLU A 557 28.90 0.81 -56.69
C GLU A 557 28.32 0.54 -58.10
N ALA A 558 27.85 1.51 -58.90
CA ALA A 558 27.51 2.94 -58.73
C ALA A 558 26.53 3.33 -59.91
N SER A 559 26.20 4.58 -60.33
CA SER A 559 26.58 5.97 -60.02
C SER A 559 25.55 6.96 -60.62
N SER A 560 25.47 8.19 -60.07
CA SER A 560 25.19 9.50 -60.76
C SER A 560 23.87 9.70 -61.56
N THR A 561 23.41 10.91 -61.94
CA THR A 561 23.77 12.35 -61.72
C THR A 561 22.51 13.11 -61.21
N ASP A 562 22.51 14.09 -60.30
CA ASP A 562 23.32 15.33 -60.07
C ASP A 562 22.82 16.59 -60.84
N ALA A 563 22.37 17.63 -60.10
CA ALA A 563 22.34 19.06 -60.48
C ALA A 563 21.75 20.03 -59.39
N SER A 564 22.53 21.04 -59.00
CA SER A 564 22.17 22.43 -58.64
C SER A 564 21.07 22.80 -57.60
N SER A 565 21.52 23.04 -56.35
CA SER A 565 21.41 24.31 -55.60
C SER A 565 20.11 25.14 -55.50
N SER A 566 19.67 25.38 -54.24
CA SER A 566 19.40 26.73 -53.73
C SER A 566 19.69 26.82 -52.22
N SER A 567 19.97 28.01 -51.70
CA SER A 567 20.41 28.27 -50.32
C SER A 567 19.57 29.37 -49.68
N PHE A 568 19.26 29.26 -48.39
CA PHE A 568 18.98 30.41 -47.51
C PHE A 568 19.29 30.08 -46.04
N ASP A 569 19.43 31.12 -45.23
CA ASP A 569 20.34 31.19 -44.08
C ASP A 569 19.99 30.40 -42.80
N THR A 570 21.03 30.19 -42.01
CA THR A 570 21.02 29.91 -40.57
C THR A 570 20.64 31.16 -39.76
N ASP A 571 20.07 30.97 -38.57
CA ASP A 571 20.13 31.97 -37.50
C ASP A 571 20.43 31.27 -36.17
N ASP A 572 21.45 31.76 -35.44
CA ASP A 572 22.08 31.05 -34.32
C ASP A 572 22.60 32.04 -33.26
N SER A 573 21.78 32.33 -32.25
CA SER A 573 22.12 33.17 -31.08
C SER A 573 21.05 33.03 -29.99
N ALA A 574 21.33 33.17 -28.68
CA ALA A 574 22.61 33.31 -27.98
C ALA A 574 22.58 32.55 -26.64
N TRP A 575 23.76 32.11 -26.18
CA TRP A 575 24.02 31.76 -24.78
C TRP A 575 25.09 32.72 -24.24
N GLU A 576 24.69 33.73 -23.46
CA GLU A 576 25.64 34.60 -22.76
C GLU A 576 25.97 34.03 -21.37
N ALA A 577 27.26 34.02 -21.04
CA ALA A 577 27.76 33.78 -19.70
C ALA A 577 27.88 35.12 -18.94
N MET A 578 27.94 35.05 -17.60
CA MET A 578 28.38 36.18 -16.77
C MET A 578 29.52 35.73 -15.86
N ASP A 579 30.61 36.48 -15.90
CA ASP A 579 31.86 36.18 -15.20
C ASP A 579 31.89 36.62 -13.73
N HIS A 580 32.77 35.97 -12.96
CA HIS A 580 33.25 36.47 -11.67
C HIS A 580 34.47 37.39 -11.88
N PRO A 581 34.61 38.49 -11.10
CA PRO A 581 35.86 39.20 -10.93
C PRO A 581 36.65 38.77 -9.69
N ASP A 582 37.98 38.77 -9.86
CA ASP A 582 39.06 38.33 -8.96
C ASP A 582 39.05 38.76 -7.48
N SER A 583 39.73 37.96 -6.65
CA SER A 583 40.89 38.49 -5.91
C SER A 583 41.98 37.44 -5.71
N LEU A 584 43.25 37.83 -5.85
CA LEU A 584 44.43 36.96 -5.79
C LEU A 584 45.08 36.97 -4.40
N GLY A 585 45.51 35.80 -3.91
CA GLY A 585 46.32 35.65 -2.70
C GLY A 585 47.28 34.47 -2.83
N SER A 586 48.55 34.72 -3.12
CA SER A 586 49.53 33.65 -3.38
C SER A 586 50.25 33.16 -2.13
N CYS A 587 50.61 31.87 -2.10
CA CYS A 587 51.90 31.44 -1.57
C CYS A 587 52.34 30.11 -2.20
N SER A 588 53.66 29.86 -2.25
CA SER A 588 54.28 28.72 -2.96
C SER A 588 54.90 27.71 -1.97
N GLY A 589 54.87 26.40 -2.30
CA GLY A 589 55.39 25.34 -1.41
C GLY A 589 55.59 23.98 -2.08
N ARG A 590 56.80 23.76 -2.61
CA ARG A 590 57.37 22.53 -3.21
C ARG A 590 57.07 21.24 -2.39
N LEU A 591 56.58 20.17 -3.03
CA LEU A 591 57.36 19.09 -3.68
C LEU A 591 58.28 18.28 -2.74
N ALA A 592 57.84 17.07 -2.41
CA ALA A 592 58.62 15.83 -2.42
C ALA A 592 57.66 14.67 -2.76
#